data_AF-D6PK51-F1
#
_entry.id   AF-D6PK51-F1
#
_cell.length_a   1.000
_cell.length_b   1.000
_cell.length_c   1.000
_cell.angle_alpha   90.00
_cell.angle_beta   90.00
_cell.angle_gamma   90.00
#
_symmetry.space_group_name_H-M   'P 1'
#
loop_
_entity.id
_entity.type
_entity.pdbx_description
1 polymer ?
#
loop_
_entity_poly.entity_id
_entity_poly.type
_entity_poly.pdbx_seq_one_letter_code
_entity_poly.pdbx_strand_id
1 'polypeptide(L)'
;MLSLPNATTIKKVHKYGNTSAASIPTALVDALEEGEIKGGEVAVFTAVGAGLSWGACALRLGERTTPINTSDAKLPDFDGKAVDTIRKAIEYQIPEKLDLI
;
A
#
# COMPACT_ATOMS: atom_id res chain seq x y z
N MET A 1 -18.91 -1.55 1.81
CA MET A 1 -18.43 -1.39 0.42
C MET A 1 -19.50 -0.61 -0.32
N LEU A 2 -19.15 0.39 -1.13
CA LEU A 2 -20.14 1.11 -1.93
C LEU A 2 -20.60 0.17 -3.05
N SER A 3 -21.89 -0.15 -3.11
CA SER A 3 -22.47 -1.07 -4.10
C SER A 3 -22.59 -0.40 -5.47
N LEU A 4 -21.48 0.13 -5.99
CA LEU A 4 -21.43 0.82 -7.27
C LEU A 4 -21.46 -0.22 -8.41
N PRO A 5 -22.40 -0.09 -9.36
CA PRO A 5 -22.43 -0.98 -10.50
C PRO A 5 -21.15 -0.80 -11.33
N ASN A 6 -20.56 -1.91 -11.76
CA ASN A 6 -19.34 -1.95 -12.58
C ASN A 6 -18.09 -1.34 -11.93
N ALA A 7 -18.05 -1.20 -10.61
CA ALA A 7 -16.86 -0.79 -9.88
C ALA A 7 -16.14 -2.00 -9.28
N THR A 8 -14.82 -2.02 -9.39
CA THR A 8 -13.95 -2.98 -8.70
C THR A 8 -13.16 -2.26 -7.62
N THR A 9 -12.95 -2.92 -6.48
CA THR A 9 -12.08 -2.41 -5.42
C THR A 9 -10.74 -3.13 -5.46
N ILE A 10 -9.67 -2.35 -5.60
CA ILE A 10 -8.29 -2.82 -5.51
C ILE A 10 -7.97 -3.18 -4.06
N LYS A 11 -7.42 -4.39 -3.83
CA LYS A 11 -7.15 -4.93 -2.49
C LYS A 11 -5.71 -5.46 -2.39
N LYS A 12 -4.81 -4.67 -1.77
CA LYS A 12 -3.41 -5.09 -1.52
C LYS A 12 -3.06 -5.24 -0.03
N VAL A 13 -4.03 -5.09 0.87
CA VAL A 13 -3.82 -5.22 2.32
C VAL A 13 -3.23 -6.58 2.73
N HIS A 14 -3.53 -7.65 1.97
CA HIS A 14 -2.99 -8.98 2.23
C HIS A 14 -1.47 -9.09 1.95
N LYS A 15 -0.91 -8.19 1.13
CA LYS A 15 0.54 -8.13 0.85
C LYS A 15 1.28 -7.28 1.89
N TYR A 16 0.73 -6.14 2.27
CA TYR A 16 1.47 -5.10 3.02
C TYR A 16 0.88 -4.73 4.40
N GLY A 17 -0.31 -5.22 4.73
CA GLY A 17 -1.06 -4.73 5.89
C GLY A 17 -1.53 -3.28 5.70
N ASN A 18 -1.70 -2.56 6.81
CA ASN A 18 -2.05 -1.13 6.81
C ASN A 18 -0.77 -0.29 6.90
N THR A 19 -0.39 0.31 5.77
CA THR A 19 0.79 1.18 5.66
C THR A 19 0.43 2.67 5.76
N SER A 20 -0.70 2.99 6.40
CA SER A 20 -1.21 4.36 6.58
C SER A 20 -1.29 5.10 5.24
N ALA A 21 -0.70 6.29 5.13
CA ALA A 21 -0.68 7.12 3.93
C ALA A 21 -0.14 6.41 2.67
N ALA A 22 0.74 5.42 2.81
CA ALA A 22 1.30 4.68 1.67
C ALA A 22 0.32 3.66 1.06
N SER A 23 -0.78 3.33 1.74
CA SER A 23 -1.69 2.24 1.31
C SER A 23 -2.30 2.49 -0.07
N ILE A 24 -2.72 3.73 -0.35
CA ILE A 24 -3.32 4.11 -1.64
C ILE A 24 -2.29 4.13 -2.78
N PRO A 25 -1.16 4.86 -2.69
CA PRO A 25 -0.21 4.92 -3.79
C PRO A 25 0.43 3.56 -4.09
N THR A 26 0.77 2.75 -3.09
CA THR A 26 1.31 1.41 -3.34
C THR A 26 0.27 0.50 -4.01
N ALA A 27 -0.99 0.53 -3.57
CA ALA A 27 -2.04 -0.26 -4.21
C ALA A 27 -2.32 0.19 -5.66
N LEU A 28 -2.22 1.49 -5.94
CA LEU A 28 -2.36 2.04 -7.28
C LEU A 28 -1.24 1.56 -8.20
N VAL A 29 0.02 1.57 -7.73
CA VAL A 29 1.17 1.08 -8.51
C VAL A 29 1.03 -0.41 -8.81
N ASP A 30 0.77 -1.25 -7.79
CA ASP A 30 0.54 -2.68 -7.99
C ASP A 30 -0.58 -2.95 -9.01
N ALA A 31 -1.69 -2.22 -8.93
CA ALA A 31 -2.83 -2.41 -9.83
C ALA A 31 -2.53 -1.99 -11.28
N LEU A 32 -1.68 -0.98 -11.48
CA LEU A 32 -1.18 -0.60 -12.81
C LEU A 32 -0.24 -1.68 -13.36
N GLU A 33 0.70 -2.18 -12.54
CA GLU A 33 1.66 -3.23 -12.93
C GLU A 33 0.98 -4.57 -13.22
N GLU A 34 -0.08 -4.91 -12.48
CA GLU A 34 -0.88 -6.11 -12.68
C GLU A 34 -1.94 -5.96 -13.78
N GLY A 35 -2.07 -4.78 -14.39
CA GLY A 35 -3.02 -4.51 -15.48
C GLY A 35 -4.50 -4.49 -15.06
N GLU A 36 -4.77 -4.31 -13.76
CA GLU A 36 -6.12 -4.17 -13.21
C GLU A 36 -6.76 -2.82 -13.60
N ILE A 37 -5.93 -1.81 -13.89
CA ILE A 37 -6.34 -0.46 -14.26
C ILE A 37 -6.11 -0.22 -15.76
N LYS A 38 -7.11 0.34 -16.44
CA LYS A 38 -7.03 0.73 -17.85
C LYS A 38 -7.00 2.25 -18.01
N GLY A 39 -6.41 2.70 -19.12
CA GLY A 39 -6.39 4.12 -19.48
C GLY A 39 -7.80 4.69 -19.62
N GLY A 40 -7.99 5.95 -19.21
CA GLY A 40 -9.26 6.67 -19.34
C GLY A 40 -10.33 6.30 -18.30
N GLU A 41 -10.09 5.30 -17.45
CA GLU A 41 -11.02 4.88 -16.39
C GLU A 41 -11.22 5.95 -15.32
N VAL A 42 -12.35 5.88 -14.61
CA VAL A 42 -12.62 6.71 -13.44
C VAL A 42 -12.18 5.96 -12.19
N ALA A 43 -11.20 6.50 -11.49
CA ALA A 43 -10.75 6.00 -10.21
C ALA A 43 -11.36 6.83 -9.07
N VAL A 44 -11.81 6.14 -8.02
CA VAL A 44 -12.26 6.77 -6.78
C VAL A 44 -11.28 6.40 -5.68
N PHE A 45 -10.60 7.41 -5.16
CA PHE A 45 -9.72 7.30 -4.00
C PHE A 45 -10.49 7.69 -2.76
N THR A 46 -10.36 6.91 -1.69
CA THR A 46 -10.98 7.22 -0.39
C THR A 46 -10.04 6.80 0.73
N ALA A 47 -9.93 7.65 1.74
CA ALA A 47 -9.07 7.42 2.90
C ALA A 47 -9.76 7.88 4.17
N VAL A 48 -9.43 7.21 5.27
CA VAL A 48 -9.74 7.61 6.63
C VAL A 48 -8.53 7.36 7.51
N GLY A 49 -8.24 8.27 8.44
CA GLY A 49 -7.08 8.21 9.31
C GLY A 49 -7.29 8.95 10.63
N ALA A 50 -6.27 8.89 11.50
CA ALA A 50 -6.31 9.53 12.82
C ALA A 50 -6.65 11.03 12.71
N GLY A 51 -7.60 11.47 13.54
CA GLY A 51 -8.20 12.81 13.46
C GLY A 51 -9.53 12.89 14.24
N LEU A 52 -10.68 12.50 13.69
CA LEU A 52 -10.92 11.70 12.48
C LEU A 52 -10.84 12.55 11.20
N SER A 53 -9.84 12.28 10.37
CA SER A 53 -9.71 12.87 9.03
C SER A 53 -10.19 11.87 7.99
N TRP A 54 -10.95 12.34 7.01
CA TRP A 54 -11.43 11.54 5.90
C TRP A 54 -11.45 12.38 4.63
N GLY A 55 -11.40 11.71 3.49
CA GLY A 55 -11.49 12.37 2.21
C GLY A 55 -11.71 11.38 1.09
N ALA A 56 -12.32 11.86 0.02
CA ALA A 56 -12.47 11.10 -1.21
C ALA A 56 -12.21 12.00 -2.42
N CYS A 57 -11.70 11.42 -3.49
CA CYS A 57 -11.45 12.09 -4.74
C CYS A 57 -11.81 11.16 -5.90
N ALA A 58 -12.61 11.65 -6.85
CA ALA A 58 -12.85 10.96 -8.11
C ALA A 58 -12.00 11.63 -9.19
N LEU A 59 -11.21 10.84 -9.91
CA LEU A 59 -10.32 11.29 -10.97
C LEU A 59 -10.55 10.45 -12.22
N ARG A 60 -10.55 11.10 -13.39
CA ARG A 60 -10.38 10.40 -14.65
C ARG A 60 -8.89 10.21 -14.89
N LEU A 61 -8.44 8.96 -14.97
CA LEU A 61 -7.05 8.65 -15.30
C LEU A 61 -6.79 8.99 -16.77
N GLY A 62 -5.54 9.34 -17.08
CA GLY A 62 -5.11 9.50 -18.47
C GLY A 62 -5.08 8.16 -19.21
N GLU A 63 -4.80 8.22 -20.52
CA GLU A 63 -4.74 7.01 -21.36
C GLU A 63 -3.52 6.12 -21.07
N ARG A 64 -2.43 6.70 -20.54
CA ARG A 64 -1.18 5.98 -20.32
C ARG A 64 -1.18 5.24 -18.97
N THR A 65 -1.04 3.92 -19.01
CA THR A 65 -0.87 3.05 -17.83
C THR A 65 0.54 2.50 -17.66
N THR A 66 1.44 2.77 -18.62
CA THR A 66 2.84 2.31 -18.57
C THR A 66 3.80 3.42 -18.14
N PRO A 67 4.90 3.10 -17.44
CA PRO A 67 5.95 4.07 -17.11
C PRO A 67 6.61 4.63 -18.38
N ILE A 68 7.04 5.89 -18.33
CA ILE A 68 7.85 6.49 -19.40
C ILE A 68 9.30 6.01 -19.28
N ASN A 69 9.81 5.93 -18.06
CA ASN A 69 11.16 5.50 -17.72
C ASN A 69 11.12 4.57 -16.51
N THR A 70 12.20 3.81 -16.31
CA THR A 70 12.44 3.00 -15.12
C THR A 70 13.55 3.62 -14.26
N SER A 71 13.58 3.26 -12.98
CA SER A 71 14.63 3.67 -12.04
C SER A 71 15.35 2.44 -11.51
N ASP A 72 16.67 2.52 -11.32
CA ASP A 72 17.51 1.52 -10.68
C ASP A 72 17.69 1.78 -9.16
N ALA A 73 17.00 2.78 -8.62
CA ALA A 73 17.03 3.10 -7.20
C ALA A 73 16.60 1.90 -6.35
N LYS A 74 17.43 1.57 -5.36
CA LYS A 74 17.19 0.47 -4.42
C LYS A 74 17.53 0.89 -3.00
N LEU A 75 16.85 0.29 -2.04
CA LEU A 75 17.27 0.34 -0.64
C LEU A 75 18.60 -0.42 -0.47
N PRO A 76 19.41 -0.10 0.54
CA PRO A 76 20.57 -0.91 0.90
C PRO A 76 20.17 -2.35 1.23
N ASP A 77 21.07 -3.29 0.96
CA ASP A 77 20.87 -4.69 1.33
C ASP A 77 20.74 -4.82 2.86
N PHE A 78 19.82 -5.66 3.31
CA PHE A 78 19.59 -5.95 4.72
C PHE A 78 19.84 -7.44 4.97
N ASP A 79 20.90 -7.74 5.72
CA ASP A 79 21.25 -9.11 6.14
C ASP A 79 20.62 -9.40 7.51
N GLY A 80 19.37 -9.85 7.49
CA GLY A 80 18.61 -10.15 8.70
C GLY A 80 17.14 -10.51 8.42
N LYS A 81 16.39 -10.87 9.47
CA LYS A 81 14.94 -11.12 9.40
C LYS A 81 14.16 -9.87 9.80
N ALA A 82 12.87 -9.82 9.42
CA ALA A 82 11.97 -8.75 9.84
C ALA A 82 11.93 -8.58 11.38
N VAL A 83 11.98 -9.68 12.14
CA VAL A 83 12.01 -9.65 13.61
C VAL A 83 13.23 -8.93 14.18
N ASP A 84 14.37 -8.95 13.48
CA ASP A 84 15.59 -8.28 13.94
C ASP A 84 15.43 -6.76 13.93
N THR A 85 14.58 -6.22 13.04
CA THR A 85 14.29 -4.78 12.96
C THR A 85 13.51 -4.25 14.15
N ILE A 86 12.75 -5.10 14.85
CA ILE A 86 11.90 -4.73 15.98
C ILE A 86 12.34 -5.36 17.30
N ARG A 87 13.46 -6.11 17.32
CA ARG A 87 13.95 -6.85 18.50
C ARG A 87 14.03 -5.97 19.75
N LYS A 88 14.60 -4.77 19.64
CA LYS A 88 14.69 -3.81 20.77
C LYS A 88 13.33 -3.42 21.34
N ALA A 89 12.31 -3.31 20.49
CA ALA A 89 10.97 -3.00 20.95
C ALA A 89 10.34 -4.20 21.68
N ILE A 90 10.61 -5.42 21.21
CA ILE A 90 10.16 -6.65 21.87
C ILE A 90 10.83 -6.79 23.24
N GLU A 91 12.16 -6.64 23.31
CA GLU A 91 12.93 -6.66 24.57
C GLU A 91 12.40 -5.64 25.58
N TYR A 92 11.97 -4.46 25.13
CA TYR A 92 11.45 -3.41 26.00
C TYR A 92 9.98 -3.62 26.41
N GLN A 93 9.11 -4.02 25.49
CA GLN A 93 7.65 -4.05 25.72
C GLN A 93 7.13 -5.40 26.23
N ILE A 94 7.75 -6.50 25.80
CA ILE A 94 7.30 -7.89 26.01
C ILE A 94 8.51 -8.84 26.12
N PRO A 95 9.43 -8.62 27.08
CA PRO A 95 10.68 -9.37 27.19
C PRO A 95 10.47 -10.89 27.32
N GLU A 96 9.35 -11.33 27.89
CA GLU A 96 8.99 -12.74 28.06
C GLU A 96 8.75 -13.49 26.73
N LYS A 97 8.65 -12.77 25.61
CA LYS A 97 8.46 -13.35 24.26
C LYS A 97 9.75 -13.42 23.43
N LEU A 98 10.89 -12.99 23.99
CA LEU A 98 12.15 -12.93 23.24
C LEU A 98 12.62 -14.32 22.78
N ASP A 99 12.34 -15.37 23.55
CA ASP A 99 12.73 -16.75 23.20
C ASP A 99 11.87 -17.36 22.07
N LEU A 100 10.82 -16.67 21.62
CA LEU A 100 9.93 -17.13 20.54
C LEU A 100 10.38 -16.68 19.14
N ILE A 101 11.43 -15.87 19.03
CA ILE A 101 11.89 -15.22 17.79
C ILE A 101 13.36 -15.49 17.49
#